data_AF-A0AA85J459-F1
#
_entry.id   AF-A0AA85J459-F1
#
_cell.length_a   1.000
_cell.length_b   1.000
_cell.length_c   1.000
_cell.angle_alpha   90.00
_cell.angle_beta   90.00
_cell.angle_gamma   90.00
#
_symmetry.space_group_name_H-M   'P 1'
#
loop_
_entity.id
_entity.type
_entity.pdbx_description
1 polymer ?
#
loop_
_entity_poly.entity_id
_entity_poly.type
_entity_poly.pdbx_seq_one_letter_code
_entity_poly.pdbx_strand_id
1 'polypeptide(L)'
;MSYGYSSLLPKREINADIFANDNKKWNGNLTRIAIWDTGVDPTAAGLQITPDGKPKIVDMIDASGSGDVKMKCKRHVDQVNRTIETLTGRKVEIPNHWNPPDGIIRIGVKLASELFPKLLMQRLRNENRDNFWRPSIKRLAANLACDLTEAEEYLSDITQNINRISISSSDKDSPRKFVENDSSKTLHDDILCTDQKTDPISCQMNSNFSSHQVKREKREQFGLTPTAAKAQLKAAARSLEDSLSLLDQRYSPMEILYDCFVFHNGSEWVACVDTSPYNPGKKLSDLPLLRDYTVNHEYASFGEQTQLYYTVKIFDNGKLLQIVTNNSSHGTHVAAIASAYFPACSSKHPSKHSPRKQPTDVFASANKTITDAAKSISHFCDRNGVAQVHRL
;
A
#
# COMPACT_ATOMS: atom_id res chain seq x y z
N MET A 1 -5.46 -24.73 27.20
CA MET A 1 -5.38 -25.25 25.82
C MET A 1 -4.09 -24.77 25.15
N SER A 2 -2.94 -25.35 25.48
CA SER A 2 -1.62 -25.01 24.87
C SER A 2 -1.10 -26.12 23.93
N TYR A 3 -1.92 -27.13 23.63
CA TYR A 3 -1.49 -28.36 22.97
C TYR A 3 -1.25 -28.21 21.45
N GLY A 4 -1.62 -27.10 20.81
CA GLY A 4 -1.64 -26.99 19.34
C GLY A 4 -0.28 -26.72 18.67
N TYR A 5 0.60 -25.92 19.27
CA TYR A 5 1.84 -25.48 18.59
C TYR A 5 3.03 -26.40 18.85
N SER A 6 3.14 -26.96 20.05
CA SER A 6 4.24 -27.89 20.37
C SER A 6 4.12 -29.24 19.66
N SER A 7 2.92 -29.64 19.22
CA SER A 7 2.70 -30.88 18.46
C SER A 7 3.07 -30.76 16.99
N LEU A 8 3.30 -29.54 16.48
CA LEU A 8 3.76 -29.31 15.10
C LEU A 8 5.26 -29.56 14.93
N LEU A 9 6.00 -29.69 16.03
CA LEU A 9 7.42 -30.01 16.01
C LEU A 9 7.59 -31.52 16.24
N PRO A 10 8.39 -32.22 15.42
CA PRO A 10 8.48 -33.68 15.44
C PRO A 10 9.34 -34.20 16.61
N LYS A 11 9.12 -33.70 17.84
CA LYS A 11 9.94 -33.99 19.03
C LYS A 11 9.78 -35.45 19.47
N ARG A 12 8.59 -36.02 19.33
CA ARG A 12 8.28 -37.41 19.70
C ARG A 12 8.80 -38.38 18.65
N GLU A 13 8.61 -38.04 17.39
CA GLU A 13 8.98 -38.85 16.24
C GLU A 13 10.50 -39.07 16.15
N ILE A 14 11.28 -38.08 16.62
CA ILE A 14 12.76 -38.19 16.72
C ILE A 14 13.25 -38.58 18.13
N ASN A 15 12.34 -38.91 19.06
CA ASN A 15 12.64 -39.22 20.47
C ASN A 15 13.44 -38.12 21.22
N ALA A 16 13.37 -36.86 20.77
CA ALA A 16 14.03 -35.74 21.43
C ALA A 16 13.42 -35.43 22.79
N ASP A 17 12.13 -35.72 22.98
CA ASP A 17 11.45 -35.59 24.27
C ASP A 17 11.94 -36.62 25.31
N ILE A 18 12.15 -37.87 24.89
CA ILE A 18 12.76 -38.92 25.74
C ILE A 18 14.16 -38.47 26.17
N PHE A 19 15.01 -38.10 25.22
CA PHE A 19 16.36 -37.63 25.50
C PHE A 19 16.39 -36.43 26.45
N ALA A 20 15.51 -35.43 26.23
CA ALA A 20 15.43 -34.24 27.07
C ALA A 20 14.92 -34.54 28.49
N ASN A 21 14.00 -35.51 28.65
CA ASN A 21 13.51 -35.95 29.95
C ASN A 21 14.60 -36.66 30.77
N ASP A 22 15.38 -37.52 30.13
CA ASP A 22 16.47 -38.26 30.75
C ASP A 22 17.67 -37.35 31.06
N ASN A 23 17.85 -36.28 30.27
CA ASN A 23 18.98 -35.36 30.35
C ASN A 23 18.52 -33.92 30.58
N LYS A 24 17.83 -33.64 31.69
CA LYS A 24 17.28 -32.30 32.01
C LYS A 24 18.30 -31.16 31.99
N LYS A 25 19.59 -31.46 32.21
CA LYS A 25 20.69 -30.49 32.17
C LYS A 25 21.13 -30.14 30.73
N TRP A 26 20.77 -30.95 29.74
CA TRP A 26 21.24 -30.84 28.35
C TRP A 26 20.19 -30.17 27.47
N ASN A 27 19.77 -28.97 27.88
CA ASN A 27 18.73 -28.18 27.22
C ASN A 27 19.30 -27.17 26.18
N GLY A 28 20.58 -27.29 25.84
CA GLY A 28 21.27 -26.37 24.93
C GLY A 28 21.67 -25.03 25.56
N ASN A 29 21.63 -24.90 26.90
CA ASN A 29 22.13 -23.68 27.55
C ASN A 29 23.62 -23.46 27.20
N LEU A 30 24.01 -22.20 27.02
CA LEU A 30 25.32 -21.77 26.51
C LEU A 30 25.63 -22.08 25.03
N THR A 31 24.74 -22.77 24.30
CA THR A 31 24.89 -23.00 22.86
C THR A 31 24.17 -21.92 22.06
N ARG A 32 24.85 -21.33 21.06
CA ARG A 32 24.23 -20.46 20.05
C ARG A 32 24.15 -21.19 18.71
N ILE A 33 23.00 -21.09 18.07
CA ILE A 33 22.75 -21.67 16.75
C ILE A 33 22.59 -20.52 15.77
N ALA A 34 23.34 -20.55 14.67
CA ALA A 34 23.10 -19.67 13.53
C ALA A 34 22.14 -20.35 12.55
N ILE A 35 21.06 -19.65 12.18
CA ILE A 35 20.10 -20.12 11.19
C ILE A 35 20.34 -19.35 9.90
N TRP A 36 20.93 -20.02 8.91
CA TRP A 36 21.11 -19.45 7.57
C TRP A 36 19.91 -19.83 6.70
N ASP A 37 18.91 -18.97 6.67
CA ASP A 37 17.67 -19.21 5.92
C ASP A 37 17.07 -17.88 5.44
N THR A 38 15.88 -17.94 4.89
CA THR A 38 15.02 -16.86 4.40
C THR A 38 14.45 -15.94 5.50
N GLY A 39 15.07 -15.89 6.68
CA GLY A 39 14.64 -15.10 7.83
C GLY A 39 13.80 -15.87 8.84
N VAL A 40 13.75 -15.35 10.07
CA VAL A 40 13.03 -15.94 11.21
C VAL A 40 12.08 -14.89 11.76
N ASP A 41 10.85 -15.28 12.08
CA ASP A 41 9.89 -14.42 12.77
C ASP A 41 10.19 -14.39 14.29
N PRO A 42 10.63 -13.25 14.85
CA PRO A 42 10.93 -13.15 16.28
C PRO A 42 9.66 -13.19 17.15
N THR A 43 8.49 -13.01 16.57
CA THR A 43 7.21 -13.05 17.27
C THR A 43 6.65 -14.46 17.39
N ALA A 44 7.20 -15.43 16.65
CA ALA A 44 6.71 -16.80 16.61
C ALA A 44 6.73 -17.47 17.98
N ALA A 45 5.65 -18.18 18.29
CA ALA A 45 5.50 -18.89 19.54
C ALA A 45 6.63 -19.93 19.72
N GLY A 46 7.27 -19.90 20.88
CA GLY A 46 8.39 -20.77 21.21
C GLY A 46 9.76 -20.22 20.79
N LEU A 47 9.83 -19.15 20.00
CA LEU A 47 11.08 -18.49 19.62
C LEU A 47 11.38 -17.19 20.39
N GLN A 48 10.51 -16.83 21.33
CA GLN A 48 10.62 -15.56 22.07
C GLN A 48 11.64 -15.65 23.21
N ILE A 49 11.57 -16.71 24.02
CA ILE A 49 12.34 -16.83 25.27
C ILE A 49 13.09 -18.16 25.38
N THR A 50 14.21 -18.12 26.09
CA THR A 50 14.94 -19.30 26.57
C THR A 50 14.31 -19.84 27.87
N PRO A 51 14.69 -21.05 28.33
CA PRO A 51 14.27 -21.55 29.64
C PRO A 51 14.58 -20.61 30.81
N ASP A 52 15.63 -19.80 30.69
CA ASP A 52 16.04 -18.81 31.70
C ASP A 52 15.31 -17.46 31.55
N GLY A 53 14.29 -17.38 30.67
CA GLY A 53 13.49 -16.18 30.44
C GLY A 53 14.16 -15.09 29.61
N LYS A 54 15.37 -15.34 29.08
CA LYS A 54 16.10 -14.38 28.23
C LYS A 54 15.57 -14.43 26.79
N PRO A 55 15.73 -13.36 25.99
CA PRO A 55 15.45 -13.39 24.55
C PRO A 55 16.18 -14.56 23.88
N LYS A 56 15.46 -15.36 23.08
CA LYS A 56 16.07 -16.52 22.39
C LYS A 56 16.80 -16.11 21.12
N ILE A 57 16.19 -15.26 20.30
CA ILE A 57 16.86 -14.70 19.12
C ILE A 57 17.72 -13.54 19.61
N VAL A 58 19.03 -13.77 19.59
CA VAL A 58 20.01 -12.78 20.05
C VAL A 58 20.40 -11.80 18.95
N ASP A 59 20.30 -12.22 17.68
CA ASP A 59 20.61 -11.37 16.56
C ASP A 59 19.88 -11.76 15.27
N MET A 60 19.67 -10.79 14.38
CA MET A 60 19.06 -10.94 13.06
C MET A 60 19.84 -10.10 12.03
N ILE A 61 20.32 -10.73 10.96
CA ILE A 61 21.13 -10.09 9.92
C ILE A 61 20.57 -10.49 8.55
N ASP A 62 20.48 -9.52 7.65
CA ASP A 62 20.29 -9.80 6.23
C ASP A 62 21.66 -9.83 5.53
N ALA A 63 22.10 -11.03 5.16
CA ALA A 63 23.36 -11.22 4.43
C ALA A 63 23.24 -11.00 2.92
N SER A 64 22.03 -10.82 2.39
CA SER A 64 21.80 -10.60 0.95
C SER A 64 22.00 -9.14 0.52
N GLY A 65 21.90 -8.21 1.47
CA GLY A 65 21.90 -6.77 1.21
C GLY A 65 20.59 -6.25 0.62
N SER A 66 19.55 -7.10 0.48
CA SER A 66 18.24 -6.67 -0.03
C SER A 66 17.56 -5.70 0.93
N GLY A 67 17.89 -5.73 2.21
CA GLY A 67 17.45 -4.81 3.26
C GLY A 67 18.21 -3.49 3.33
N ASP A 68 19.30 -3.32 2.58
CA ASP A 68 20.18 -2.18 2.71
C ASP A 68 19.56 -0.88 2.17
N VAL A 69 19.70 0.18 2.94
CA VAL A 69 19.23 1.53 2.67
C VAL A 69 20.38 2.51 2.88
N LYS A 70 20.80 3.15 1.79
CA LYS A 70 21.88 4.13 1.81
C LYS A 70 21.35 5.47 2.35
N MET A 71 21.74 5.82 3.57
CA MET A 71 21.28 7.03 4.29
C MET A 71 22.12 8.26 3.92
N LYS A 72 22.16 8.57 2.62
CA LYS A 72 23.02 9.62 2.05
C LYS A 72 22.50 11.03 2.29
N CYS A 73 21.18 11.21 2.27
CA CYS A 73 20.57 12.52 2.40
C CYS A 73 20.57 12.95 3.87
N LYS A 74 21.01 14.17 4.16
CA LYS A 74 20.91 14.78 5.49
C LYS A 74 19.94 15.95 5.43
N ARG A 75 19.15 16.11 6.49
CA ARG A 75 18.29 17.28 6.73
C ARG A 75 18.54 17.77 8.14
N HIS A 76 18.57 19.09 8.30
CA HIS A 76 18.52 19.72 9.61
C HIS A 76 17.05 19.88 10.01
N VAL A 77 16.72 19.48 11.23
CA VAL A 77 15.39 19.70 11.80
C VAL A 77 15.30 21.15 12.26
N ASP A 78 14.49 21.94 11.57
CA ASP A 78 14.14 23.29 12.02
C ASP A 78 13.36 23.19 13.34
N GLN A 79 13.80 23.91 14.37
CA GLN A 79 13.16 23.90 15.68
C GLN A 79 11.80 24.62 15.69
N VAL A 80 11.54 25.49 14.70
CA VAL A 80 10.29 26.26 14.63
C VAL A 80 9.20 25.47 13.92
N ASN A 81 9.42 25.10 12.65
CA ASN A 81 8.38 24.46 11.83
C ASN A 81 8.46 22.93 11.85
N ARG A 82 9.58 22.35 12.30
CA ARG A 82 9.89 20.91 12.33
C ARG A 82 9.49 20.11 11.09
N THR A 83 9.38 20.77 9.94
CA THR A 83 8.89 20.16 8.69
C THR A 83 10.05 19.94 7.75
N ILE A 84 10.13 18.75 7.16
CA ILE A 84 11.15 18.40 6.17
C ILE A 84 10.51 17.78 4.93
N GLU A 85 11.17 17.97 3.79
CA GLU A 85 10.83 17.27 2.55
C GLU A 85 11.64 15.98 2.45
N THR A 86 10.93 14.86 2.30
CA THR A 86 11.52 13.52 2.15
C THR A 86 11.99 13.28 0.72
N LEU A 87 12.69 12.17 0.48
CA LEU A 87 13.17 11.82 -0.86
C LEU A 87 12.04 11.40 -1.80
N THR A 88 10.87 11.07 -1.27
CA THR A 88 9.65 10.83 -2.05
C THR A 88 8.88 12.11 -2.39
N GLY A 89 9.39 13.30 -2.00
CA GLY A 89 8.74 14.60 -2.23
C GLY A 89 7.63 14.92 -1.23
N ARG A 90 7.42 14.08 -0.20
CA ARG A 90 6.43 14.33 0.85
C ARG A 90 6.96 15.36 1.85
N LYS A 91 6.11 16.28 2.28
CA LYS A 91 6.39 17.15 3.42
C LYS A 91 5.90 16.47 4.68
N VAL A 92 6.80 16.18 5.61
CA VAL A 92 6.49 15.49 6.87
C VAL A 92 6.89 16.35 8.05
N GLU A 93 6.04 16.35 9.07
CA GLU A 93 6.31 16.98 10.37
C GLU A 93 7.10 16.00 11.25
N ILE A 94 8.27 16.42 11.71
CA ILE A 94 9.16 15.60 12.54
C ILE A 94 8.66 15.62 13.99
N PRO A 95 8.33 14.44 14.57
CA PRO A 95 7.73 14.37 15.90
C PRO A 95 8.58 15.06 16.96
N ASN A 96 7.95 15.69 17.96
CA ASN A 96 8.64 16.43 19.02
C ASN A 96 9.60 15.57 19.86
N HIS A 97 9.44 14.24 19.88
CA HIS A 97 10.33 13.32 20.59
C HIS A 97 11.56 12.91 19.75
N TRP A 98 11.64 13.32 18.47
CA TRP A 98 12.81 13.11 17.61
C TRP A 98 13.74 14.32 17.76
N ASN A 99 14.57 14.32 18.79
CA ASN A 99 15.46 15.45 19.11
C ASN A 99 16.94 15.02 19.00
N PRO A 100 17.47 14.88 17.77
CA PRO A 100 18.90 14.63 17.61
C PRO A 100 19.72 15.81 18.15
N PRO A 101 20.76 15.58 18.97
CA PRO A 101 21.57 16.67 19.54
C PRO A 101 22.31 17.53 18.50
N ASP A 102 22.69 16.93 17.37
CA ASP A 102 23.30 17.63 16.24
C ASP A 102 22.27 18.28 15.30
N GLY A 103 20.97 18.07 15.57
CA GLY A 103 19.87 18.53 14.74
C GLY A 103 19.76 17.81 13.40
N ILE A 104 20.52 16.74 13.15
CA ILE A 104 20.61 16.07 11.85
C ILE A 104 19.76 14.80 11.82
N ILE A 105 18.92 14.69 10.79
CA ILE A 105 18.24 13.45 10.43
C ILE A 105 18.72 13.02 9.04
N ARG A 106 19.08 11.73 8.92
CA ARG A 106 19.41 11.11 7.65
C ARG A 106 18.18 10.48 7.05
N ILE A 107 18.05 10.59 5.73
CA ILE A 107 16.90 10.08 4.97
C ILE A 107 17.40 9.10 3.91
N GLY A 108 16.70 7.99 3.81
CA GLY A 108 16.85 6.98 2.75
C GLY A 108 15.47 6.57 2.24
N VAL A 109 15.46 5.79 1.16
CA VAL A 109 14.24 5.23 0.59
C VAL A 109 14.40 3.74 0.36
N LYS A 110 13.33 2.99 0.57
CA LYS A 110 13.31 1.56 0.33
C LYS A 110 12.03 1.10 -0.34
N LEU A 111 12.16 0.32 -1.41
CA LEU A 111 11.03 -0.26 -2.12
C LEU A 111 10.54 -1.50 -1.37
N ALA A 112 9.21 -1.63 -1.26
CA ALA A 112 8.61 -2.84 -0.68
C ALA A 112 8.93 -4.08 -1.53
N SER A 113 9.07 -3.95 -2.85
CA SER A 113 9.41 -5.05 -3.77
C SER A 113 10.79 -5.66 -3.51
N GLU A 114 11.70 -4.93 -2.86
CA GLU A 114 13.03 -5.40 -2.44
C GLU A 114 13.02 -6.09 -1.07
N LEU A 115 11.98 -5.84 -0.26
CA LEU A 115 11.85 -6.36 1.09
C LEU A 115 10.86 -7.52 1.18
N PHE A 116 9.79 -7.49 0.39
CA PHE A 116 8.61 -8.32 0.60
C PHE A 116 8.68 -9.61 -0.22
N PRO A 117 8.16 -10.73 0.32
CA PRO A 117 8.03 -11.96 -0.45
C PRO A 117 7.18 -11.76 -1.72
N LYS A 118 7.53 -12.46 -2.80
CA LYS A 118 6.86 -12.32 -4.11
C LYS A 118 5.34 -12.54 -4.03
N LEU A 119 4.90 -13.53 -3.25
CA LEU A 119 3.48 -13.83 -3.08
C LEU A 119 2.75 -12.72 -2.32
N LEU A 120 3.40 -12.08 -1.33
CA LEU A 120 2.86 -10.93 -0.63
C LEU A 120 2.70 -9.75 -1.58
N MET A 121 3.73 -9.45 -2.39
CA MET A 121 3.67 -8.39 -3.39
C MET A 121 2.57 -8.63 -4.44
N GLN A 122 2.41 -9.87 -4.93
CA GLN A 122 1.36 -10.21 -5.88
C GLN A 122 -0.03 -9.99 -5.27
N ARG A 123 -0.22 -10.41 -4.00
CA ARG A 123 -1.49 -10.19 -3.29
C ARG A 123 -1.80 -8.70 -3.14
N LEU A 124 -0.86 -7.89 -2.64
CA LEU A 124 -1.07 -6.45 -2.46
C LEU A 124 -1.37 -5.74 -3.79
N ARG A 125 -0.69 -6.13 -4.88
CA ARG A 125 -0.94 -5.58 -6.22
C ARG A 125 -2.35 -5.92 -6.73
N ASN A 126 -2.79 -7.16 -6.52
CA ASN A 126 -4.14 -7.59 -6.90
C ASN A 126 -5.21 -6.89 -6.06
N GLU A 127 -5.03 -6.82 -4.74
CA GLU A 127 -5.93 -6.08 -3.83
C GLU A 127 -6.03 -4.61 -4.24
N ASN A 128 -4.91 -3.96 -4.58
CA ASN A 128 -4.94 -2.58 -5.05
C ASN A 128 -5.72 -2.44 -6.37
N ARG A 129 -5.51 -3.37 -7.30
CA ARG A 129 -6.23 -3.40 -8.58
C ARG A 129 -7.73 -3.58 -8.39
N ASP A 130 -8.13 -4.51 -7.54
CA ASP A 130 -9.54 -4.90 -7.34
C ASP A 130 -10.30 -3.90 -6.46
N ASN A 131 -9.66 -3.33 -5.43
CA ASN A 131 -10.33 -2.45 -4.48
C ASN A 131 -10.35 -0.97 -4.91
N PHE A 132 -9.37 -0.52 -5.70
CA PHE A 132 -9.24 0.90 -6.07
C PHE A 132 -9.30 1.15 -7.57
N TRP A 133 -8.50 0.43 -8.35
CA TRP A 133 -8.38 0.68 -9.79
C TRP A 133 -9.64 0.29 -10.58
N ARG A 134 -10.07 -0.97 -10.48
CA ARG A 134 -11.24 -1.49 -11.18
C ARG A 134 -12.53 -0.73 -10.84
N PRO A 135 -12.82 -0.41 -9.56
CA PRO A 135 -13.96 0.44 -9.22
C PRO A 135 -13.86 1.85 -9.82
N SER A 136 -12.66 2.43 -9.90
CA SER A 136 -12.47 3.74 -10.51
C SER A 136 -12.71 3.73 -12.02
N ILE A 137 -12.18 2.73 -12.74
CA ILE A 137 -12.42 2.54 -14.17
C ILE A 137 -13.91 2.26 -14.44
N LYS A 138 -14.55 1.42 -13.62
CA LYS A 138 -15.98 1.12 -13.74
C LYS A 138 -16.83 2.38 -13.51
N ARG A 139 -16.48 3.23 -12.55
CA ARG A 139 -17.17 4.51 -12.30
C ARG A 139 -17.00 5.47 -13.48
N LEU A 140 -15.79 5.59 -14.03
CA LEU A 140 -15.54 6.43 -15.22
C LEU A 140 -16.35 5.95 -16.43
N ALA A 141 -16.39 4.64 -16.67
CA ALA A 141 -17.19 4.05 -17.75
C ALA A 141 -18.69 4.30 -17.54
N ALA A 142 -19.19 4.19 -16.31
CA ALA A 142 -20.59 4.48 -15.99
C ALA A 142 -20.93 5.96 -16.21
N ASN A 143 -20.07 6.89 -15.78
CA ASN A 143 -20.27 8.32 -16.01
C ASN A 143 -20.29 8.63 -17.52
N LEU A 144 -19.35 8.07 -18.28
CA LEU A 144 -19.32 8.22 -19.74
C LEU A 144 -20.62 7.75 -20.41
N ALA A 145 -21.16 6.61 -19.96
CA ALA A 145 -22.40 6.07 -20.48
C ALA A 145 -23.61 6.97 -20.14
N CYS A 146 -23.64 7.54 -18.94
CA CYS A 146 -24.65 8.53 -18.53
C CYS A 146 -24.55 9.79 -19.39
N ASP A 147 -23.37 10.40 -19.50
CA ASP A 147 -23.14 11.62 -20.27
C ASP A 147 -23.50 11.43 -21.76
N LEU A 148 -23.20 10.26 -22.31
CA LEU A 148 -23.60 9.91 -23.67
C LEU A 148 -25.12 9.79 -23.82
N THR A 149 -25.79 9.16 -22.85
CA THR A 149 -27.26 9.04 -22.88
C THR A 149 -27.91 10.41 -22.83
N GLU A 150 -27.45 11.28 -21.92
CA GLU A 150 -27.96 12.65 -21.78
C GLU A 150 -27.76 13.46 -23.07
N ALA A 151 -26.55 13.43 -23.64
CA ALA A 151 -26.25 14.10 -24.90
C ALA A 151 -27.07 13.56 -26.08
N GLU A 152 -27.34 12.25 -26.12
CA GLU A 152 -28.21 11.64 -27.14
C GLU A 152 -29.67 12.08 -27.03
N GLU A 153 -30.19 12.24 -25.82
CA GLU A 153 -31.53 12.76 -25.54
C GLU A 153 -31.64 14.22 -25.98
N TYR A 154 -30.70 15.09 -25.58
CA TYR A 154 -30.69 16.49 -26.04
C TYR A 154 -30.64 16.62 -27.57
N LEU A 155 -29.81 15.82 -28.26
CA LEU A 155 -29.75 15.83 -29.72
C LEU A 155 -31.04 15.31 -30.37
N SER A 156 -31.71 14.34 -29.74
CA SER A 156 -33.01 13.83 -30.18
C SER A 156 -34.08 14.93 -30.09
N ASP A 157 -34.13 15.66 -28.97
CA ASP A 157 -35.09 16.76 -28.76
C ASP A 157 -34.90 17.90 -29.77
N ILE A 158 -33.64 18.28 -30.03
CA ILE A 158 -33.30 19.27 -31.06
C ILE A 158 -33.78 18.79 -32.44
N THR A 159 -33.54 17.52 -32.77
CA THR A 159 -33.96 16.94 -34.06
C THR A 159 -35.48 16.95 -34.23
N GLN A 160 -36.23 16.60 -33.17
CA GLN A 160 -37.69 16.65 -33.18
C GLN A 160 -38.23 18.08 -33.34
N ASN A 161 -37.63 19.06 -32.64
CA ASN A 161 -38.01 20.46 -32.75
C ASN A 161 -37.78 21.02 -34.16
N ILE A 162 -36.63 20.71 -34.79
CA ILE A 162 -36.35 21.09 -36.18
C ILE A 162 -37.37 20.48 -37.15
N ASN A 163 -37.72 19.21 -36.97
CA ASN A 163 -38.73 18.56 -37.81
C ASN A 163 -40.12 19.21 -37.67
N ARG A 164 -40.53 19.60 -36.45
CA ARG A 164 -41.80 20.31 -36.23
C ARG A 164 -41.84 21.69 -36.90
N ILE A 165 -40.74 22.46 -36.82
CA ILE A 165 -40.63 23.77 -37.48
C ILE A 165 -40.72 23.62 -39.00
N SER A 166 -40.02 22.63 -39.56
CA SER A 166 -40.06 22.31 -41.00
C SER A 166 -41.50 22.03 -41.49
N ILE A 167 -42.28 21.25 -40.75
CA ILE A 167 -43.67 20.88 -41.10
C ILE A 167 -44.63 22.08 -40.98
N SER A 168 -44.38 23.01 -40.06
CA SER A 168 -45.19 24.24 -39.94
C SER A 168 -44.94 25.28 -41.04
N SER A 169 -43.84 25.13 -41.79
CA SER A 169 -43.47 26.04 -42.89
C SER A 169 -43.94 25.58 -44.28
N SER A 170 -44.47 24.35 -44.40
CA SER A 170 -44.98 23.80 -45.66
C SER A 170 -46.44 24.14 -45.98
N ASP A 171 -47.16 24.83 -45.08
CA ASP A 171 -48.50 25.38 -45.35
C ASP A 171 -48.45 26.91 -45.46
N LYS A 172 -47.98 27.42 -46.60
CA LYS A 172 -48.38 28.71 -47.21
C LYS A 172 -47.62 28.96 -48.51
N ASP A 173 -48.20 28.50 -49.62
CA ASP A 173 -47.88 29.03 -50.95
C ASP A 173 -48.68 30.33 -51.18
N SER A 174 -48.00 31.47 -51.13
CA SER A 174 -48.29 32.62 -51.99
C SER A 174 -47.19 33.69 -51.89
N PRO A 175 -46.75 34.28 -53.01
CA PRO A 175 -45.71 35.29 -53.00
C PRO A 175 -46.30 36.64 -52.58
N ARG A 176 -45.84 37.19 -51.45
CA ARG A 176 -46.01 38.61 -51.14
C ARG A 176 -44.65 39.24 -50.89
N LYS A 177 -44.33 40.22 -51.74
CA LYS A 177 -43.28 41.24 -51.55
C LYS A 177 -43.55 42.06 -50.27
N PHE A 178 -42.51 42.79 -49.84
CA PHE A 178 -42.42 43.85 -48.81
C PHE A 178 -42.07 43.34 -47.39
N VAL A 179 -41.19 43.96 -46.60
CA VAL A 179 -40.23 45.08 -46.76
C VAL A 179 -39.29 45.04 -45.54
N GLU A 180 -38.06 45.55 -45.67
CA GLU A 180 -37.19 45.84 -44.51
C GLU A 180 -37.90 46.78 -43.53
N ASN A 181 -37.93 46.45 -42.24
CA ASN A 181 -37.83 47.47 -41.20
C ASN A 181 -37.31 46.90 -39.89
N ASP A 182 -36.23 47.51 -39.45
CA ASP A 182 -35.66 47.45 -38.11
C ASP A 182 -36.72 47.68 -37.02
N SER A 183 -36.67 46.88 -35.97
CA SER A 183 -36.88 47.41 -34.62
C SER A 183 -36.14 46.56 -33.59
N SER A 184 -35.06 47.16 -33.09
CA SER A 184 -34.37 46.76 -31.88
C SER A 184 -35.34 46.69 -30.70
N LYS A 185 -35.26 45.66 -29.86
CA LYS A 185 -35.39 45.77 -28.40
C LYS A 185 -34.88 44.53 -27.67
N THR A 186 -33.78 44.78 -26.96
CA THR A 186 -33.14 44.05 -25.89
C THR A 186 -34.10 43.53 -24.81
N LEU A 187 -33.85 42.33 -24.30
CA LEU A 187 -34.14 41.95 -22.92
C LEU A 187 -32.97 41.10 -22.41
N HIS A 188 -32.07 41.78 -21.71
CA HIS A 188 -31.11 41.16 -20.78
C HIS A 188 -31.69 41.30 -19.37
N ASP A 189 -31.47 40.23 -18.61
CA ASP A 189 -31.38 40.12 -17.15
C ASP A 189 -32.69 40.12 -16.32
N ASP A 190 -32.99 38.96 -15.73
CA ASP A 190 -32.81 38.73 -14.28
C ASP A 190 -33.26 37.31 -13.89
N ILE A 191 -32.44 36.61 -13.09
CA ILE A 191 -32.79 35.94 -11.81
C ILE A 191 -31.66 34.99 -11.36
N LEU A 192 -30.96 35.48 -10.33
CA LEU A 192 -30.32 34.83 -9.19
C LEU A 192 -29.71 33.42 -9.33
N CYS A 193 -28.38 33.41 -9.23
CA CYS A 193 -27.61 32.30 -8.69
C CYS A 193 -27.55 32.43 -7.15
N THR A 194 -27.96 31.39 -6.41
CA THR A 194 -27.66 31.27 -4.97
C THR A 194 -26.51 30.30 -4.77
N ASP A 195 -25.46 30.82 -4.13
CA ASP A 195 -24.23 30.15 -3.71
C ASP A 195 -24.44 28.86 -2.93
N GLN A 196 -23.62 27.84 -3.24
CA GLN A 196 -22.93 27.04 -2.22
C GLN A 196 -21.47 26.81 -2.63
N LYS A 197 -20.58 27.30 -1.76
CA LYS A 197 -19.12 27.30 -1.83
C LYS A 197 -18.50 25.90 -1.79
N THR A 198 -17.47 25.68 -2.62
CA THR A 198 -16.14 25.21 -2.18
C THR A 198 -15.07 25.64 -3.20
N ASP A 199 -13.94 26.11 -2.68
CA ASP A 199 -12.93 26.93 -3.36
C ASP A 199 -12.11 26.22 -4.46
N PRO A 200 -11.78 26.89 -5.59
CA PRO A 200 -10.75 26.44 -6.52
C PRO A 200 -9.38 27.05 -6.20
N ILE A 201 -8.34 26.21 -6.24
CA ILE A 201 -6.94 26.61 -6.23
C ILE A 201 -6.63 27.35 -7.54
N SER A 202 -6.07 28.56 -7.42
CA SER A 202 -5.79 29.49 -8.52
C SER A 202 -4.58 29.12 -9.38
N CYS A 203 -4.73 29.44 -10.67
CA CYS A 203 -3.80 29.31 -11.79
C CYS A 203 -2.44 30.01 -11.62
N GLN A 204 -1.43 29.61 -12.42
CA GLN A 204 -0.60 30.54 -13.18
C GLN A 204 0.20 29.83 -14.28
N MET A 205 -0.20 30.02 -15.54
CA MET A 205 0.69 29.99 -16.70
C MET A 205 0.35 31.24 -17.53
N ASN A 206 1.35 32.09 -17.68
CA ASN A 206 1.31 33.38 -18.37
C ASN A 206 0.95 33.20 -19.86
N SER A 207 -0.02 33.96 -20.35
CA SER A 207 -0.18 34.23 -21.79
C SER A 207 0.32 35.65 -22.09
N ASN A 208 1.40 35.72 -22.86
CA ASN A 208 1.83 36.97 -23.49
C ASN A 208 0.82 37.33 -24.58
N PHE A 209 0.29 38.54 -24.44
CA PHE A 209 -0.59 39.22 -25.37
C PHE A 209 0.22 39.63 -26.62
N SER A 210 -0.23 39.23 -27.81
CA SER A 210 0.12 39.96 -29.04
C SER A 210 -1.12 40.08 -29.90
N SER A 211 -1.52 41.32 -30.10
CA SER A 211 -2.63 41.77 -30.93
C SER A 211 -2.32 41.53 -32.40
N HIS A 212 -2.98 40.54 -33.01
CA HIS A 212 -3.09 40.46 -34.46
C HIS A 212 -4.53 40.65 -34.91
N GLN A 213 -4.67 41.63 -35.80
CA GLN A 213 -5.89 42.06 -36.46
C GLN A 213 -6.54 40.87 -37.17
N VAL A 214 -7.71 40.46 -36.69
CA VAL A 214 -8.55 39.49 -37.38
C VAL A 214 -9.35 40.22 -38.45
N LYS A 215 -8.92 40.04 -39.72
CA LYS A 215 -9.77 40.26 -40.87
C LYS A 215 -11.05 39.44 -40.67
N ARG A 216 -12.18 40.11 -40.87
CA ARG A 216 -13.54 39.58 -40.75
C ARG A 216 -13.77 38.56 -41.89
N GLU A 217 -13.26 37.35 -41.72
CA GLU A 217 -13.59 36.22 -42.58
C GLU A 217 -15.04 35.81 -42.29
N LYS A 218 -15.81 35.65 -43.36
CA LYS A 218 -17.19 35.17 -43.31
C LYS A 218 -17.22 33.86 -42.54
N ARG A 219 -17.91 33.86 -41.40
CA ARG A 219 -18.19 32.68 -40.60
C ARG A 219 -19.13 31.80 -41.42
N GLU A 220 -18.58 30.91 -42.23
CA GLU A 220 -19.33 29.79 -42.79
C GLU A 220 -19.75 28.90 -41.62
N GLN A 221 -20.98 29.09 -41.19
CA GLN A 221 -21.61 28.36 -40.12
C GLN A 221 -22.08 27.00 -40.68
N PHE A 222 -21.15 26.11 -41.02
CA PHE A 222 -21.46 24.70 -41.23
C PHE A 222 -21.66 24.05 -39.86
N GLY A 223 -22.82 24.29 -39.25
CA GLY A 223 -23.27 23.48 -38.13
C GLY A 223 -23.46 22.04 -38.60
N LEU A 224 -22.80 21.08 -37.95
CA LEU A 224 -23.06 19.66 -38.18
C LEU A 224 -24.57 19.40 -38.04
N THR A 225 -25.12 18.58 -38.93
CA THR A 225 -26.50 18.13 -38.77
C THR A 225 -26.61 17.36 -37.44
N PRO A 226 -27.75 17.45 -36.71
CA PRO A 226 -27.92 16.73 -35.44
C PRO A 226 -27.63 15.23 -35.56
N THR A 227 -27.94 14.63 -36.72
CA THR A 227 -27.61 13.24 -37.06
C THR A 227 -26.10 12.97 -37.15
N ALA A 228 -25.35 13.86 -37.81
CA ALA A 228 -23.89 13.75 -37.90
C ALA A 228 -23.23 13.97 -36.53
N ALA A 229 -23.71 14.94 -35.74
CA ALA A 229 -23.27 15.18 -34.38
C ALA A 229 -23.48 13.96 -33.47
N LYS A 230 -24.66 13.30 -33.57
CA LYS A 230 -24.97 12.07 -32.84
C LYS A 230 -24.04 10.91 -33.24
N ALA A 231 -23.76 10.74 -34.53
CA ALA A 231 -22.82 9.73 -35.00
C ALA A 231 -21.38 9.97 -34.49
N GLN A 232 -20.94 11.23 -34.50
CA GLN A 232 -19.62 11.62 -34.01
C GLN A 232 -19.49 11.43 -32.50
N LEU A 233 -20.52 11.79 -31.73
CA LEU A 233 -20.59 11.57 -30.28
C LEU A 233 -20.46 10.07 -29.95
N LYS A 234 -21.22 9.21 -30.65
CA LYS A 234 -21.13 7.75 -30.50
C LYS A 234 -19.74 7.21 -30.83
N ALA A 235 -19.12 7.71 -31.89
CA ALA A 235 -17.77 7.31 -32.27
C ALA A 235 -16.74 7.72 -31.21
N ALA A 236 -16.83 8.95 -30.70
CA ALA A 236 -15.94 9.46 -29.65
C ALA A 236 -16.09 8.67 -28.34
N ALA A 237 -17.32 8.36 -27.92
CA ALA A 237 -17.55 7.58 -26.71
C ALA A 237 -17.02 6.15 -26.82
N ARG A 238 -17.23 5.47 -27.96
CA ARG A 238 -16.62 4.15 -28.22
C ARG A 238 -15.10 4.21 -28.12
N SER A 239 -14.48 5.24 -28.70
CA SER A 239 -13.03 5.43 -28.61
C SER A 239 -12.55 5.63 -27.16
N LEU A 240 -13.36 6.27 -26.32
CA LEU A 240 -13.02 6.47 -24.91
C LEU A 240 -13.24 5.20 -24.09
N GLU A 241 -14.29 4.43 -24.36
CA GLU A 241 -14.51 3.09 -23.78
C GLU A 241 -13.34 2.14 -24.10
N ASP A 242 -12.90 2.12 -25.35
CA ASP A 242 -11.73 1.35 -25.78
C ASP A 242 -10.46 1.79 -25.04
N SER A 243 -10.30 3.11 -24.83
CA SER A 243 -9.19 3.66 -24.06
C SER A 243 -9.24 3.24 -22.58
N LEU A 244 -10.42 3.23 -21.96
CA LEU A 244 -10.61 2.74 -20.58
C LEU A 244 -10.31 1.23 -20.46
N SER A 245 -10.72 0.44 -21.45
CA SER A 245 -10.40 -0.99 -21.53
C SER A 245 -8.89 -1.21 -21.65
N LEU A 246 -8.22 -0.45 -22.53
CA LEU A 246 -6.77 -0.53 -22.70
C LEU A 246 -6.02 -0.12 -21.42
N LEU A 247 -6.49 0.90 -20.71
CA LEU A 247 -5.94 1.32 -19.42
C LEU A 247 -6.03 0.19 -18.38
N ASP A 248 -7.16 -0.52 -18.29
CA ASP A 248 -7.25 -1.67 -17.36
C ASP A 248 -6.34 -2.83 -17.77
N GLN A 249 -6.20 -3.11 -19.07
CA GLN A 249 -5.30 -4.15 -19.57
C GLN A 249 -3.82 -3.83 -19.31
N ARG A 250 -3.44 -2.55 -19.42
CA ARG A 250 -2.07 -2.06 -19.22
C ARG A 250 -1.82 -1.56 -17.80
N TYR A 251 -2.71 -1.86 -16.86
CA TYR A 251 -2.57 -1.43 -15.48
C TYR A 251 -1.25 -1.91 -14.87
N SER A 252 -0.44 -0.95 -14.45
CA SER A 252 0.78 -1.20 -13.67
C SER A 252 0.61 -0.56 -12.29
N PRO A 253 0.57 -1.34 -11.20
CA PRO A 253 0.44 -0.78 -9.87
C PRO A 253 1.69 0.03 -9.53
N MET A 254 1.48 1.22 -8.95
CA MET A 254 2.56 2.00 -8.36
C MET A 254 3.20 1.20 -7.21
N GLU A 255 4.52 1.25 -7.12
CA GLU A 255 5.23 0.52 -6.07
C GLU A 255 5.13 1.23 -4.72
N ILE A 256 5.07 0.42 -3.66
CA ILE A 256 5.09 0.91 -2.28
C ILE A 256 6.54 1.30 -1.95
N LEU A 257 6.71 2.53 -1.49
CA LEU A 257 8.00 3.16 -1.25
C LEU A 257 8.02 3.75 0.16
N TYR A 258 8.96 3.30 0.99
CA TYR A 258 9.10 3.75 2.36
C TYR A 258 10.22 4.79 2.46
N ASP A 259 9.91 5.94 3.06
CA ASP A 259 10.94 6.83 3.58
C ASP A 259 11.51 6.24 4.86
N CYS A 260 12.83 6.21 4.98
CA CYS A 260 13.54 5.74 6.16
C CYS A 260 14.27 6.92 6.80
N PHE A 261 14.21 7.01 8.12
CA PHE A 261 14.86 8.05 8.91
C PHE A 261 15.88 7.40 9.84
N VAL A 262 17.10 7.95 9.93
CA VAL A 262 18.13 7.54 10.89
C VAL A 262 18.76 8.76 11.52
N PHE A 263 18.87 8.76 12.84
CA PHE A 263 19.55 9.82 13.57
C PHE A 263 20.09 9.30 14.90
N HIS A 264 20.99 10.07 15.51
CA HIS A 264 21.50 9.78 16.84
C HIS A 264 20.65 10.53 17.88
N ASN A 265 20.05 9.83 18.83
CA ASN A 265 19.18 10.45 19.84
C ASN A 265 19.94 11.06 21.04
N GLY A 266 21.27 10.98 21.03
CA GLY A 266 22.17 11.42 22.10
C GLY A 266 22.78 10.28 22.90
N SER A 267 22.14 9.11 22.92
CA SER A 267 22.69 7.89 23.50
C SER A 267 23.08 6.87 22.43
N GLU A 268 22.26 6.71 21.41
CA GLU A 268 22.40 5.65 20.42
C GLU A 268 21.81 6.06 19.06
N TRP A 269 22.12 5.26 18.04
CA TRP A 269 21.49 5.38 16.72
C TRP A 269 20.12 4.73 16.74
N VAL A 270 19.13 5.45 16.21
CA VAL A 270 17.77 4.97 16.05
C VAL A 270 17.31 5.15 14.61
N ALA A 271 16.41 4.26 14.18
CA ALA A 271 15.84 4.27 12.85
C ALA A 271 14.31 4.21 12.90
N CYS A 272 13.66 4.80 11.91
CA CYS A 272 12.23 4.66 11.68
C CYS A 272 11.99 4.41 10.20
N VAL A 273 11.19 3.39 9.88
CA VAL A 273 10.68 3.16 8.51
C VAL A 273 9.26 3.72 8.47
N ASP A 274 9.02 4.72 7.64
CA ASP A 274 7.74 5.42 7.60
C ASP A 274 6.68 4.63 6.85
N THR A 275 5.89 3.88 7.60
CA THR A 275 4.76 3.11 7.09
C THR A 275 3.43 3.87 7.15
N SER A 276 3.42 5.12 7.66
CA SER A 276 2.21 5.92 7.83
C SER A 276 1.40 6.17 6.55
N PRO A 277 1.99 6.44 5.36
CA PRO A 277 1.18 6.67 4.14
C PRO A 277 0.39 5.43 3.69
N TYR A 278 0.72 4.24 4.18
CA TYR A 278 0.06 2.98 3.83
C TYR A 278 -0.78 2.40 4.98
N ASN A 279 -0.81 3.06 6.14
CA ASN A 279 -1.55 2.61 7.31
C ASN A 279 -2.51 3.72 7.76
N PRO A 280 -3.80 3.66 7.39
CA PRO A 280 -4.78 4.70 7.72
C PRO A 280 -4.83 5.03 9.21
N GLY A 281 -4.85 6.33 9.53
CA GLY A 281 -4.93 6.82 10.91
C GLY A 281 -3.60 6.84 11.67
N LYS A 282 -2.49 6.35 11.10
CA LYS A 282 -1.16 6.50 11.68
C LYS A 282 -0.45 7.74 11.17
N LYS A 283 0.28 8.41 12.06
CA LYS A 283 1.22 9.49 11.74
C LYS A 283 2.65 9.02 12.00
N LEU A 284 3.62 9.79 11.52
CA LEU A 284 5.04 9.55 11.78
C LEU A 284 5.36 9.50 13.29
N SER A 285 4.63 10.25 14.12
CA SER A 285 4.75 10.25 15.58
C SER A 285 4.37 8.93 16.26
N ASP A 286 3.56 8.11 15.59
CA ASP A 286 3.03 6.87 16.14
C ASP A 286 3.91 5.67 15.77
N LEU A 287 4.91 5.89 14.92
CA LEU A 287 5.81 4.85 14.43
C LEU A 287 6.97 4.64 15.42
N PRO A 288 7.40 3.38 15.62
CA PRO A 288 8.46 3.08 16.55
C PRO A 288 9.81 3.59 16.04
N LEU A 289 10.61 4.12 16.97
CA LEU A 289 12.04 4.30 16.79
C LEU A 289 12.73 3.01 17.21
N LEU A 290 13.25 2.28 16.22
CA LEU A 290 13.95 1.02 16.43
C LEU A 290 15.44 1.26 16.60
N ARG A 291 16.03 0.58 17.58
CA ARG A 291 17.48 0.43 17.71
C ARG A 291 17.98 -0.76 16.92
N ASP A 292 19.29 -0.91 16.87
CA ASP A 292 19.89 -2.18 16.48
C ASP A 292 19.27 -3.32 17.31
N TYR A 293 18.82 -4.38 16.63
CA TYR A 293 18.14 -5.51 17.26
C TYR A 293 18.92 -6.11 18.43
N THR A 294 20.25 -6.09 18.38
CA THR A 294 21.11 -6.62 19.45
C THR A 294 21.03 -5.87 20.78
N VAL A 295 20.50 -4.64 20.77
CA VAL A 295 20.42 -3.77 21.95
C VAL A 295 19.18 -4.10 22.79
N ASN A 296 18.00 -4.00 22.18
CA ASN A 296 16.71 -4.12 22.88
C ASN A 296 15.76 -5.18 22.28
N HIS A 297 16.17 -5.91 21.24
CA HIS A 297 15.33 -6.89 20.53
C HIS A 297 14.01 -6.31 20.01
N GLU A 298 14.04 -5.04 19.61
CA GLU A 298 12.89 -4.31 19.11
C GLU A 298 12.56 -4.72 17.67
N TYR A 299 11.28 -4.83 17.37
CA TYR A 299 10.76 -5.14 16.05
C TYR A 299 9.51 -4.30 15.77
N ALA A 300 9.18 -4.14 14.50
CA ALA A 300 7.97 -3.48 14.05
C ALA A 300 7.31 -4.26 12.90
N SER A 301 6.15 -3.79 12.45
CA SER A 301 5.43 -4.39 11.31
C SER A 301 5.17 -3.35 10.24
N PHE A 302 5.18 -3.78 8.98
CA PHE A 302 4.78 -2.95 7.83
C PHE A 302 3.28 -2.63 7.79
N GLY A 303 2.49 -3.30 8.63
CA GLY A 303 1.04 -3.11 8.73
C GLY A 303 0.35 -4.44 8.93
N GLU A 304 -0.83 -4.40 9.56
CA GLU A 304 -1.63 -5.60 9.86
C GLU A 304 -1.95 -6.40 8.59
N GLN A 305 -2.21 -5.71 7.48
CA GLN A 305 -2.47 -6.33 6.19
C GLN A 305 -1.28 -7.09 5.63
N THR A 306 -0.04 -6.71 5.98
CA THR A 306 1.17 -7.37 5.46
C THR A 306 1.53 -8.62 6.25
N GLN A 307 1.23 -8.65 7.55
CA GLN A 307 1.71 -9.65 8.52
C GLN A 307 3.23 -9.85 8.47
N LEU A 308 3.97 -8.86 7.97
CA LEU A 308 5.42 -8.89 7.84
C LEU A 308 6.03 -8.05 8.97
N TYR A 309 6.95 -8.66 9.70
CA TYR A 309 7.71 -8.01 10.75
C TYR A 309 9.11 -7.68 10.25
N TYR A 310 9.69 -6.65 10.83
CA TYR A 310 11.06 -6.27 10.54
C TYR A 310 11.79 -5.80 11.79
N THR A 311 13.10 -5.93 11.72
CA THR A 311 14.07 -5.38 12.66
C THR A 311 15.04 -4.50 11.89
N VAL A 312 15.91 -3.79 12.60
CA VAL A 312 16.91 -2.93 11.96
C VAL A 312 18.30 -3.19 12.50
N LYS A 313 19.26 -2.92 11.63
CA LYS A 313 20.70 -2.83 11.90
C LYS A 313 21.17 -1.47 11.41
N ILE A 314 22.01 -0.79 12.19
CA ILE A 314 22.51 0.53 11.82
C ILE A 314 24.04 0.49 11.79
N PHE A 315 24.59 0.69 10.59
CA PHE A 315 26.03 0.62 10.33
C PHE A 315 26.61 1.99 9.98
N ASP A 316 27.94 2.07 9.99
CA ASP A 316 28.71 3.21 9.49
C ASP A 316 28.31 4.57 10.06
N ASN A 317 28.04 4.65 11.36
CA ASN A 317 27.58 5.86 12.05
C ASN A 317 26.32 6.44 11.38
N GLY A 318 25.33 5.57 11.18
CA GLY A 318 24.03 5.91 10.60
C GLY A 318 24.03 6.09 9.08
N LYS A 319 25.13 5.80 8.37
CA LYS A 319 25.18 5.95 6.90
C LYS A 319 24.51 4.79 6.17
N LEU A 320 24.38 3.64 6.80
CA LEU A 320 23.73 2.45 6.25
C LEU A 320 22.71 1.94 7.27
N LEU A 321 21.45 1.88 6.84
CA LEU A 321 20.39 1.19 7.55
C LEU A 321 20.16 -0.14 6.84
N GLN A 322 20.10 -1.24 7.57
CA GLN A 322 19.68 -2.53 7.04
C GLN A 322 18.37 -2.92 7.71
N ILE A 323 17.34 -3.15 6.90
CA ILE A 323 16.03 -3.63 7.32
C ILE A 323 16.00 -5.15 7.16
N VAL A 324 15.81 -5.88 8.25
CA VAL A 324 15.80 -7.35 8.22
C VAL A 324 14.37 -7.86 8.41
N THR A 325 13.84 -8.54 7.40
CA THR A 325 12.47 -9.06 7.37
C THR A 325 12.42 -10.58 7.56
N ASN A 326 11.28 -11.08 8.07
CA ASN A 326 10.99 -12.51 8.09
C ASN A 326 10.37 -12.94 6.74
N ASN A 327 11.20 -13.11 5.71
CA ASN A 327 10.76 -13.33 4.33
C ASN A 327 10.07 -14.67 4.06
N SER A 328 10.00 -15.58 5.03
CA SER A 328 9.36 -16.88 4.83
C SER A 328 8.97 -17.55 6.15
N SER A 329 7.99 -18.46 6.07
CA SER A 329 7.70 -19.42 7.13
C SER A 329 8.81 -20.46 7.29
N HIS A 330 9.63 -20.70 6.26
CA HIS A 330 10.64 -21.76 6.25
C HIS A 330 11.71 -21.55 7.33
N GLY A 331 12.39 -20.40 7.36
CA GLY A 331 13.43 -20.15 8.36
C GLY A 331 12.88 -20.15 9.80
N THR A 332 11.66 -19.66 9.99
CA THR A 332 10.95 -19.74 11.28
C THR A 332 10.69 -21.19 11.70
N HIS A 333 10.27 -22.05 10.76
CA HIS A 333 10.05 -23.47 11.02
C HIS A 333 11.37 -24.19 11.36
N VAL A 334 12.44 -23.92 10.62
CA VAL A 334 13.79 -24.46 10.88
C VAL A 334 14.27 -24.04 12.27
N ALA A 335 14.17 -22.75 12.62
CA ALA A 335 14.52 -22.25 13.94
C ALA A 335 13.69 -22.90 15.06
N ALA A 336 12.41 -23.14 14.80
CA ALA A 336 11.51 -23.77 15.76
C ALA A 336 11.84 -25.25 16.00
N ILE A 337 12.13 -26.02 14.95
CA ILE A 337 12.64 -27.40 15.08
C ILE A 337 13.94 -27.40 15.89
N ALA A 338 14.86 -26.49 15.59
CA ALA A 338 16.16 -26.44 16.23
C ALA A 338 16.10 -26.06 17.72
N SER A 339 15.21 -25.14 18.11
CA SER A 339 15.36 -24.48 19.41
C SER A 339 14.08 -24.02 20.12
N ALA A 340 12.88 -24.30 19.59
CA ALA A 340 11.65 -23.77 20.19
C ALA A 340 11.43 -24.26 21.63
N TYR A 341 11.18 -23.29 22.52
CA TYR A 341 10.92 -23.50 23.92
C TYR A 341 9.51 -23.05 24.29
N PHE A 342 8.70 -23.99 24.77
CA PHE A 342 7.35 -23.72 25.26
C PHE A 342 7.34 -23.93 26.78
N PRO A 343 7.16 -22.88 27.58
CA PRO A 343 7.04 -23.03 29.04
C PRO A 343 5.86 -23.93 29.38
N ALA A 344 6.04 -24.81 30.37
CA ALA A 344 4.91 -25.54 30.92
C ALA A 344 3.92 -24.53 31.53
N CYS A 345 2.66 -24.58 31.10
CA CYS A 345 1.61 -23.72 31.64
C CYS A 345 1.53 -23.98 33.16
N SER A 346 1.80 -22.98 34.00
CA SER A 346 1.52 -23.11 35.43
C SER A 346 0.03 -23.41 35.59
N SER A 347 -0.30 -24.55 36.18
CA SER A 347 -1.67 -24.93 36.53
C SER A 347 -2.20 -24.02 37.63
N LYS A 348 -2.49 -22.75 37.31
CA LYS A 348 -3.32 -21.89 38.15
C LYS A 348 -4.74 -22.03 37.60
N HIS A 349 -5.57 -22.76 38.32
CA HIS A 349 -7.03 -22.72 38.12
C HIS A 349 -7.45 -21.25 38.09
N PRO A 350 -8.18 -20.79 37.06
CA PRO A 350 -8.67 -19.41 37.04
C PRO A 350 -9.72 -19.25 38.13
N SER A 351 -9.37 -18.50 39.19
CA SER A 351 -10.36 -17.94 40.10
C SER A 351 -11.25 -17.00 39.30
N LYS A 352 -12.56 -17.27 39.32
CA LYS A 352 -13.60 -16.42 38.73
C LYS A 352 -13.45 -15.00 39.26
N HIS A 353 -13.07 -14.06 38.41
CA HIS A 353 -13.66 -12.72 38.24
C HIS A 353 -12.68 -11.78 37.53
N SER A 354 -13.10 -11.28 36.35
CA SER A 354 -12.95 -9.91 35.81
C SER A 354 -12.96 -9.95 34.27
N PRO A 355 -13.82 -9.18 33.57
CA PRO A 355 -13.94 -9.24 32.12
C PRO A 355 -12.90 -8.33 31.46
N ARG A 356 -12.02 -8.91 30.62
CA ARG A 356 -11.24 -8.15 29.62
C ARG A 356 -11.71 -8.59 28.24
N LYS A 357 -12.17 -7.63 27.44
CA LYS A 357 -12.71 -7.80 26.08
C LYS A 357 -11.69 -8.52 25.19
N GLN A 358 -12.12 -9.62 24.57
CA GLN A 358 -11.41 -10.27 23.47
C GLN A 358 -11.76 -9.56 22.16
N PRO A 359 -10.81 -9.31 21.25
CA PRO A 359 -11.11 -9.12 19.85
C PRO A 359 -11.27 -10.50 19.19
N THR A 360 -12.49 -10.83 18.78
CA THR A 360 -12.80 -11.98 17.94
C THR A 360 -12.47 -11.67 16.47
N ASP A 361 -12.18 -12.72 15.69
CA ASP A 361 -12.12 -12.75 14.22
C ASP A 361 -10.78 -12.55 13.48
N VAL A 362 -9.65 -13.02 14.04
CA VAL A 362 -8.40 -13.25 13.27
C VAL A 362 -8.03 -14.75 13.12
N PHE A 363 -8.65 -15.63 13.90
CA PHE A 363 -8.16 -17.00 14.09
C PHE A 363 -8.61 -18.05 13.05
N ALA A 364 -9.57 -17.73 12.17
CA ALA A 364 -10.07 -18.70 11.19
C ALA A 364 -9.17 -18.80 9.93
N SER A 365 -8.48 -17.72 9.56
CA SER A 365 -7.69 -17.66 8.31
C SER A 365 -6.32 -18.32 8.43
N ALA A 366 -5.63 -18.14 9.57
CA ALA A 366 -4.29 -18.69 9.79
C ALA A 366 -4.26 -20.22 9.84
N ASN A 367 -5.34 -20.86 10.31
CA ASN A 367 -5.44 -22.32 10.39
C ASN A 367 -5.57 -22.99 9.01
N LYS A 368 -6.07 -22.29 8.00
CA LYS A 368 -6.20 -22.83 6.64
C LYS A 368 -4.85 -22.86 5.92
N THR A 369 -4.11 -21.75 6.00
CA THR A 369 -2.81 -21.58 5.32
C THR A 369 -1.71 -22.52 5.84
N ILE A 370 -1.68 -22.82 7.14
CA ILE A 370 -0.69 -23.73 7.73
C ILE A 370 -0.98 -25.19 7.34
N THR A 371 -2.25 -25.57 7.30
CA THR A 371 -2.67 -26.94 6.93
C THR A 371 -2.41 -27.21 5.44
N ASP A 372 -2.57 -26.21 4.58
CA ASP A 372 -2.31 -26.31 3.15
C ASP A 372 -0.80 -26.34 2.83
N ALA A 373 0.02 -25.62 3.60
CA ALA A 373 1.48 -25.69 3.49
C ALA A 373 2.04 -27.06 3.90
N ALA A 374 1.51 -27.66 4.97
CA ALA A 374 1.92 -28.99 5.43
C ALA A 374 1.59 -30.10 4.39
N LYS A 375 0.45 -30.01 3.71
CA LYS A 375 0.05 -30.95 2.64
C LYS A 375 0.87 -30.78 1.35
N SER A 376 1.31 -29.57 1.05
CA SER A 376 2.12 -29.31 -0.15
C SER A 376 3.56 -29.83 0.02
N ILE A 377 4.11 -29.76 1.24
CA ILE A 377 5.45 -30.26 1.57
C ILE A 377 5.50 -31.80 1.59
N SER A 378 4.48 -32.47 2.14
CA SER A 378 4.42 -33.94 2.12
C SER A 378 4.42 -34.49 0.68
N HIS A 379 3.73 -33.80 -0.24
CA HIS A 379 3.67 -34.22 -1.64
C HIS A 379 4.98 -33.99 -2.42
N PHE A 380 5.82 -33.06 -1.96
CA PHE A 380 7.11 -32.75 -2.60
C PHE A 380 8.22 -33.73 -2.15
N CYS A 381 8.23 -34.14 -0.88
CA CYS A 381 9.19 -35.11 -0.36
C CYS A 381 9.01 -36.53 -0.96
N ASP A 382 7.78 -36.92 -1.31
CA ASP A 382 7.52 -38.24 -1.91
C ASP A 382 7.99 -38.36 -3.37
N ARG A 383 8.28 -37.24 -4.07
CA ARG A 383 8.64 -37.27 -5.50
C ARG A 383 10.14 -37.22 -5.80
N ASN A 384 10.97 -36.76 -4.87
CA ASN A 384 12.40 -36.57 -5.10
C ASN A 384 13.22 -37.34 -4.07
N GLY A 385 13.37 -38.64 -4.31
CA GLY A 385 14.26 -39.49 -3.53
C GLY A 385 15.73 -39.10 -3.69
N VAL A 386 16.46 -39.26 -2.58
CA VAL A 386 17.92 -39.35 -2.42
C VAL A 386 18.71 -38.03 -2.49
N ALA A 387 19.19 -37.58 -1.34
CA ALA A 387 20.44 -36.81 -1.25
C ALA A 387 21.33 -37.42 -0.16
N GLN A 388 22.48 -37.94 -0.58
CA GLN A 388 23.53 -38.48 0.27
C GLN A 388 24.12 -37.39 1.17
N VAL A 389 24.26 -37.71 2.45
CA VAL A 389 24.98 -36.90 3.43
C VAL A 389 26.47 -37.20 3.31
N HIS A 390 27.24 -36.26 2.76
CA HIS A 390 28.69 -36.24 2.99
C HIS A 390 28.96 -35.48 4.29
N ARG A 391 29.53 -36.20 5.28
CA ARG A 391 30.16 -35.61 6.47
C ARG A 391 31.37 -34.77 6.02
N LEU A 392 31.44 -33.53 6.50
CA LEU A 392 32.69 -32.84 6.78
C LEU A 392 32.93 -32.86 8.29
#